data_AF-A0AAV4T2L2-F1
#
_entry.id   AF-A0AAV4T2L2-F1
#
_cell.length_a   1.000
_cell.length_b   1.000
_cell.length_c   1.000
_cell.angle_alpha   90.00
_cell.angle_beta   90.00
_cell.angle_gamma   90.00
#
_symmetry.space_group_name_H-M   'P 1'
#
loop_
_entity.id
_entity.type
_entity.pdbx_description
1 polymer ?
#
loop_
_entity_poly.entity_id
_entity_poly.type
_entity_poly.pdbx_seq_one_letter_code
_entity_poly.pdbx_strand_id
1 'polypeptide(L)'
;MEFMFLYWTYPTVVDIQQSSPSYLEAPAISICNPIGYNFTALCYEFETSPCVPAALRKYTATQVCARFPMNCWDGELPEDYSPVRYNKFADNVELQPEDHDKLRTKLEDYLNCTIEYAGEERSCNMEYVLGSFYTRDELPQYCYTLYSLWGNPNKTRERFQKGAIMRLHFFLNASGRANPGADGMFRPSRNLPSSPAIQIAVHSPYFLPSPYLDGTNFLAGRAYEMRLTMYEKHLLPAPYQTNCTNYFEEWERRNGKGPINQMGVVQECRMKRFYEAMKCVPATVDYPHEYPICKMCQYEKCSYDVEADSCQKLADSYNQPCDSFDYSLTKEQRVISIIEEVDIPFMKKAKKKEGVRWRLAHFDCDGHNFWSLDCSTIDIDVLFDRFEITTLTYNPKFESLELFSVIGGYLGMWLGISLVTVYDFVLSGIGLIRKYGVKWHQKKRLDKVTGYPAYNKGYGKNFRSRDRSFVA
;
A
#
# COMPACT_ATOMS: atom_id res chain seq x y z
N MET A 1 -13.90 19.24 -40.29
CA MET A 1 -13.44 20.04 -39.13
C MET A 1 -14.03 19.53 -37.82
N GLU A 2 -15.29 19.07 -37.76
CA GLU A 2 -15.91 18.56 -36.53
C GLU A 2 -15.13 17.44 -35.84
N PHE A 3 -14.56 16.49 -36.60
CA PHE A 3 -13.73 15.41 -36.03
C PHE A 3 -12.51 15.94 -35.25
N MET A 4 -11.90 17.03 -35.70
CA MET A 4 -10.76 17.64 -35.00
C MET A 4 -11.18 18.22 -33.65
N PHE A 5 -12.33 18.91 -33.61
CA PHE A 5 -12.88 19.40 -32.36
C PHE A 5 -13.17 18.24 -31.40
N LEU A 6 -13.75 17.16 -31.89
CA LEU A 6 -14.00 15.97 -31.08
C LEU A 6 -12.70 15.32 -30.60
N TYR A 7 -11.68 15.19 -31.46
CA TYR A 7 -10.37 14.65 -31.09
C TYR A 7 -9.72 15.47 -29.95
N TRP A 8 -9.78 16.80 -30.03
CA TRP A 8 -9.24 17.69 -28.98
C TRP A 8 -10.08 17.75 -27.71
N THR A 9 -11.25 17.12 -27.64
CA THR A 9 -11.94 16.88 -26.36
C THR A 9 -11.31 15.74 -25.54
N TYR A 10 -10.32 15.04 -26.11
CA TYR A 10 -9.65 13.87 -25.52
C TYR A 10 -10.64 12.84 -24.93
N PRO A 11 -11.65 12.39 -25.72
CA PRO A 11 -12.65 11.47 -25.21
C PRO A 11 -12.01 10.12 -24.88
N THR A 12 -12.47 9.51 -23.79
CA THR A 12 -12.01 8.21 -23.32
C THR A 12 -13.13 7.18 -23.39
N VAL A 13 -12.75 5.92 -23.55
CA VAL A 13 -13.65 4.76 -23.44
C VAL A 13 -13.10 3.82 -22.39
N VAL A 14 -13.99 3.11 -21.69
CA VAL A 14 -13.61 2.12 -20.69
C VAL A 14 -13.80 0.74 -21.28
N ASP A 15 -12.74 -0.04 -21.31
CA ASP A 15 -12.78 -1.47 -21.58
C ASP A 15 -12.82 -2.23 -20.26
N ILE A 16 -13.74 -3.19 -20.15
CA ILE A 16 -13.94 -4.01 -18.95
C ILE A 16 -13.63 -5.45 -19.35
N GLN A 17 -12.50 -5.96 -18.87
CA GLN A 17 -12.07 -7.31 -19.14
C GLN A 17 -12.15 -8.12 -17.86
N GLN A 18 -12.77 -9.29 -17.93
CA GLN A 18 -12.72 -10.28 -16.86
C GLN A 18 -11.83 -11.42 -17.33
N SER A 19 -10.79 -11.71 -16.55
CA SER A 19 -9.88 -12.81 -16.81
C SER A 19 -9.77 -13.72 -15.59
N SER A 20 -9.47 -15.00 -15.83
CA SER A 20 -9.12 -15.94 -14.77
C SER A 20 -7.82 -16.62 -15.16
N PRO A 21 -6.66 -15.98 -14.89
CA PRO A 21 -5.37 -16.53 -15.27
C PRO A 21 -5.07 -17.88 -14.60
N SER A 22 -3.99 -18.54 -15.00
CA SER A 22 -3.55 -19.79 -14.36
C SER A 22 -2.73 -19.57 -13.08
N TYR A 23 -2.20 -18.36 -12.88
CA TYR A 23 -1.52 -17.93 -11.67
C TYR A 23 -1.94 -16.51 -11.28
N LEU A 24 -1.81 -16.20 -9.99
CA LEU A 24 -1.97 -14.86 -9.44
C LEU A 24 -0.61 -14.38 -8.94
N GLU A 25 -0.23 -13.15 -9.25
CA GLU A 25 0.94 -12.54 -8.60
C GLU A 25 0.58 -12.23 -7.15
N ALA A 26 1.43 -12.64 -6.22
CA ALA A 26 1.17 -12.55 -4.79
C ALA A 26 0.76 -11.12 -4.40
N PRO A 27 -0.40 -10.93 -3.75
CA PRO A 27 -0.69 -9.67 -3.07
C PRO A 27 0.21 -9.54 -1.85
N ALA A 28 0.37 -8.31 -1.36
CA ALA A 28 0.91 -8.13 -0.03
C ALA A 28 -0.15 -8.44 1.03
N ILE A 29 0.29 -9.03 2.12
CA ILE A 29 -0.57 -9.40 3.25
C ILE A 29 0.01 -8.75 4.50
N SER A 30 -0.64 -7.67 4.95
CA SER A 30 -0.32 -7.00 6.21
C SER A 30 -1.09 -7.62 7.35
N ILE A 31 -0.38 -7.96 8.43
CA ILE A 31 -0.86 -8.70 9.59
C ILE A 31 -0.50 -7.90 10.84
N CYS A 32 -1.48 -7.61 11.69
CA CYS A 32 -1.23 -7.02 13.01
C CYS A 32 -1.74 -7.94 14.12
N ASN A 33 -0.89 -8.16 15.12
CA ASN A 33 -1.28 -8.76 16.38
C ASN A 33 -1.48 -7.64 17.42
N PRO A 34 -2.74 -7.33 17.81
CA PRO A 34 -3.05 -6.22 18.70
C PRO A 34 -2.61 -6.47 20.15
N ILE A 35 -2.17 -7.70 20.47
CA ILE A 35 -1.57 -8.09 21.75
C ILE A 35 -0.10 -8.52 21.62
N GLY A 36 0.51 -8.34 20.43
CA GLY A 36 1.84 -8.81 20.05
C GLY A 36 3.00 -8.00 20.63
N TYR A 37 2.95 -7.72 21.94
CA TYR A 37 4.02 -7.07 22.66
C TYR A 37 4.91 -8.09 23.35
N ASN A 38 6.22 -7.88 23.28
CA ASN A 38 7.19 -8.48 24.18
C ASN A 38 7.07 -7.80 25.56
N PHE A 39 6.18 -8.37 26.37
CA PHE A 39 5.89 -7.87 27.70
C PHE A 39 7.07 -7.86 28.66
N THR A 40 8.05 -8.76 28.46
CA THR A 40 9.28 -8.76 29.25
C THR A 40 10.06 -7.47 28.98
N ALA A 41 10.27 -7.12 27.72
CA ALA A 41 10.91 -5.85 27.35
C ALA A 41 10.07 -4.67 27.87
N LEU A 42 8.75 -4.67 27.63
CA LEU A 42 7.84 -3.62 28.07
C LEU A 42 7.92 -3.36 29.59
N CYS A 43 7.99 -4.41 30.42
CA CYS A 43 8.01 -4.27 31.88
C CYS A 43 9.39 -3.90 32.45
N TYR A 44 10.49 -4.35 31.83
CA TYR A 44 11.80 -4.36 32.48
C TYR A 44 12.89 -3.56 31.76
N GLU A 45 12.76 -3.27 30.47
CA GLU A 45 13.81 -2.58 29.71
C GLU A 45 13.62 -1.06 29.65
N PHE A 46 12.40 -0.57 29.94
CA PHE A 46 12.10 0.87 29.91
C PHE A 46 12.15 1.48 31.30
N GLU A 47 12.70 2.69 31.41
CA GLU A 47 12.85 3.42 32.68
C GLU A 47 11.51 3.61 33.40
N THR A 48 10.43 3.84 32.66
CA THR A 48 9.08 3.98 33.18
C THR A 48 8.28 2.71 32.98
N SER A 49 8.57 1.70 33.80
CA SER A 49 7.81 0.44 33.76
C SER A 49 6.29 0.70 33.92
N PRO A 50 5.47 0.23 32.97
CA PRO A 50 4.01 0.27 33.10
C PRO A 50 3.48 -0.85 33.98
N CYS A 51 4.32 -1.81 34.35
CA CYS A 51 3.91 -3.00 35.10
C CYS A 51 3.87 -2.68 36.60
N VAL A 52 2.75 -3.00 37.23
CA VAL A 52 2.52 -2.71 38.66
C VAL A 52 3.34 -3.69 39.50
N PRO A 53 4.22 -3.21 40.41
CA PRO A 53 4.97 -4.09 41.30
C PRO A 53 4.07 -5.02 42.10
N ALA A 54 4.51 -6.25 42.36
CA ALA A 54 3.74 -7.27 43.09
C ALA A 54 3.18 -6.77 44.43
N ALA A 55 3.94 -5.91 45.15
CA ALA A 55 3.52 -5.31 46.41
C ALA A 55 2.26 -4.41 46.29
N LEU A 56 2.02 -3.82 45.12
CA LEU A 56 0.87 -2.94 44.85
C LEU A 56 -0.30 -3.68 44.19
N ARG A 57 -0.15 -4.98 43.86
CA ARG A 57 -1.19 -5.76 43.18
C ARG A 57 -2.50 -5.80 43.97
N LYS A 58 -2.44 -6.04 45.28
CA LYS A 58 -3.65 -6.14 46.14
C LYS A 58 -4.52 -4.88 46.08
N TYR A 59 -3.92 -3.70 45.97
CA TYR A 59 -4.65 -2.43 45.87
C TYR A 59 -5.30 -2.21 44.50
N THR A 60 -4.77 -2.84 43.45
CA THR A 60 -5.30 -2.72 42.08
C THR A 60 -6.26 -3.85 41.72
N ALA A 61 -6.25 -4.96 42.48
CA ALA A 61 -7.07 -6.14 42.21
C ALA A 61 -8.55 -5.80 42.05
N THR A 62 -9.15 -5.04 42.97
CA THR A 62 -10.56 -4.66 42.89
C THR A 62 -10.89 -3.90 41.60
N GLN A 63 -10.03 -2.96 41.18
CA GLN A 63 -10.24 -2.17 39.95
C GLN A 63 -10.05 -3.03 38.70
N VAL A 64 -9.03 -3.88 38.68
CA VAL A 64 -8.75 -4.78 37.57
C VAL A 64 -9.87 -5.81 37.42
N CYS A 65 -10.33 -6.45 38.50
CA CYS A 65 -11.42 -7.41 38.45
C CYS A 65 -12.77 -6.78 38.08
N ALA A 66 -13.01 -5.52 38.51
CA ALA A 66 -14.21 -4.80 38.11
C ALA A 66 -14.21 -4.48 36.59
N ARG A 67 -13.05 -4.13 36.03
CA ARG A 67 -12.92 -3.79 34.61
C ARG A 67 -12.74 -5.02 33.70
N PHE A 68 -12.05 -6.04 34.19
CA PHE A 68 -11.65 -7.25 33.48
C PHE A 68 -11.92 -8.49 34.35
N PRO A 69 -13.20 -8.85 34.57
CA PRO A 69 -13.56 -9.96 35.44
C PRO A 69 -12.95 -11.30 35.01
N MET A 70 -12.66 -11.48 33.72
CA MET A 70 -12.00 -12.66 33.15
C MET A 70 -10.58 -12.92 33.70
N ASN A 71 -9.95 -11.93 34.34
CA ASN A 71 -8.58 -12.04 34.84
C ASN A 71 -8.50 -12.50 36.31
N CYS A 72 -9.64 -12.74 36.98
CA CYS A 72 -9.70 -12.97 38.42
C CYS A 72 -10.22 -14.36 38.79
N TRP A 73 -9.70 -14.90 39.90
CA TRP A 73 -10.11 -16.14 40.57
C TRP A 73 -10.91 -15.81 41.83
N ASP A 74 -12.19 -16.15 41.85
CA ASP A 74 -13.07 -15.92 43.01
C ASP A 74 -13.03 -14.47 43.52
N GLY A 75 -12.80 -13.51 42.61
CA GLY A 75 -12.67 -12.08 42.92
C GLY A 75 -11.24 -11.60 43.24
N GLU A 76 -10.25 -12.48 43.26
CA GLU A 76 -8.84 -12.16 43.51
C GLU A 76 -7.97 -12.31 42.24
N LEU A 77 -6.86 -11.57 42.18
CA LEU A 77 -5.89 -11.72 41.09
C LEU A 77 -4.90 -12.87 41.36
N PRO A 78 -4.54 -13.67 40.34
CA PRO A 78 -3.46 -14.66 40.42
C PRO A 78 -2.18 -14.13 41.06
N GLU A 79 -1.44 -15.00 41.77
CA GLU A 79 -0.15 -14.65 42.36
C GLU A 79 0.94 -14.27 41.35
N ASP A 80 0.79 -14.69 40.11
CA ASP A 80 1.67 -14.38 38.99
C ASP A 80 1.10 -13.29 38.07
N TYR A 81 -0.08 -12.75 38.37
CA TYR A 81 -0.68 -11.69 37.56
C TYR A 81 0.07 -10.37 37.73
N SER A 82 0.48 -9.77 36.61
CA SER A 82 1.16 -8.48 36.53
C SER A 82 0.28 -7.47 35.80
N PRO A 83 -0.41 -6.56 36.52
CA PRO A 83 -1.21 -5.51 35.88
C PRO A 83 -0.31 -4.56 35.08
N VAL A 84 -0.68 -4.26 33.83
CA VAL A 84 0.04 -3.35 32.92
C VAL A 84 -0.78 -2.08 32.70
N ARG A 85 -0.18 -0.92 32.96
CA ARG A 85 -0.78 0.41 32.72
C ARG A 85 -0.30 0.98 31.39
N TYR A 86 -0.92 0.54 30.30
CA TYR A 86 -0.56 0.92 28.93
C TYR A 86 -0.53 2.44 28.69
N ASN A 87 -1.52 3.17 29.15
CA ASN A 87 -1.57 4.64 28.99
C ASN A 87 -0.36 5.30 29.64
N LYS A 88 0.07 4.82 30.82
CA LYS A 88 1.27 5.32 31.49
C LYS A 88 2.52 5.10 30.65
N PHE A 89 2.60 3.97 29.93
CA PHE A 89 3.71 3.73 29.01
C PHE A 89 3.70 4.75 27.87
N ALA A 90 2.57 4.86 27.17
CA ALA A 90 2.41 5.75 26.04
C ALA A 90 2.64 7.22 26.41
N ASP A 91 2.19 7.66 27.58
CA ASP A 91 2.33 9.04 28.06
C ASP A 91 3.80 9.42 28.39
N ASN A 92 4.62 8.45 28.81
CA ASN A 92 5.93 8.75 29.40
C ASN A 92 7.12 8.34 28.52
N VAL A 93 6.91 7.41 27.59
CA VAL A 93 7.98 6.84 26.76
C VAL A 93 7.88 7.34 25.33
N GLU A 94 8.96 7.95 24.86
CA GLU A 94 9.16 8.20 23.44
C GLU A 94 9.91 6.98 22.89
N LEU A 95 9.35 6.33 21.87
CA LEU A 95 9.91 5.09 21.37
C LEU A 95 10.90 5.37 20.25
N GLN A 96 12.16 5.00 20.45
CA GLN A 96 13.15 5.06 19.39
C GLN A 96 12.94 3.89 18.42
N PRO A 97 13.45 3.98 17.17
CA PRO A 97 13.34 2.89 16.19
C PRO A 97 13.84 1.54 16.72
N GLU A 98 14.91 1.54 17.52
CA GLU A 98 15.50 0.33 18.11
C GLU A 98 14.62 -0.29 19.21
N ASP A 99 13.75 0.52 19.84
CA ASP A 99 12.84 0.04 20.88
C ASP A 99 11.69 -0.79 20.28
N HIS A 100 11.31 -0.52 19.03
CA HIS A 100 10.29 -1.30 18.33
C HIS A 100 10.67 -2.76 18.19
N ASP A 101 11.94 -3.06 17.91
CA ASP A 101 12.46 -4.43 17.79
C ASP A 101 12.43 -5.18 19.12
N LYS A 102 12.61 -4.48 20.24
CA LYS A 102 12.53 -5.06 21.58
C LYS A 102 11.08 -5.30 21.99
N LEU A 103 10.20 -4.36 21.66
CA LEU A 103 8.79 -4.36 22.06
C LEU A 103 7.90 -5.28 21.23
N ARG A 104 8.25 -5.56 19.98
CA ARG A 104 7.42 -6.40 19.11
C ARG A 104 7.65 -7.88 19.36
N THR A 105 6.59 -8.68 19.35
CA THR A 105 6.69 -10.13 19.22
C THR A 105 7.04 -10.48 17.78
N LYS A 106 8.05 -11.30 17.54
CA LYS A 106 8.46 -11.67 16.18
C LYS A 106 7.34 -12.44 15.47
N LEU A 107 7.20 -12.24 14.17
CA LEU A 107 6.13 -12.85 13.38
C LEU A 107 6.18 -14.39 13.48
N GLU A 108 7.37 -14.96 13.44
CA GLU A 108 7.62 -16.40 13.49
C GLU A 108 7.22 -17.04 14.83
N ASP A 109 7.15 -16.24 15.90
CA ASP A 109 6.75 -16.73 17.23
C ASP A 109 5.24 -16.98 17.32
N TYR A 110 4.44 -16.36 16.43
CA TYR A 110 2.98 -16.46 16.46
C TYR A 110 2.31 -16.74 15.12
N LEU A 111 3.05 -16.91 14.02
CA LEU A 111 2.52 -17.28 12.71
C LEU A 111 3.30 -18.45 12.12
N ASN A 112 2.59 -19.53 11.82
CA ASN A 112 3.03 -20.58 10.92
C ASN A 112 2.27 -20.46 9.60
N CYS A 113 3.00 -20.33 8.49
CA CYS A 113 2.43 -20.10 7.17
C CYS A 113 2.89 -21.20 6.19
N THR A 114 1.92 -21.90 5.60
CA THR A 114 2.18 -22.90 4.56
C THR A 114 1.31 -22.67 3.34
N ILE A 115 1.79 -23.08 2.18
CA ILE A 115 1.08 -23.05 0.91
C ILE A 115 0.98 -24.48 0.41
N GLU A 116 -0.23 -24.98 0.22
CA GLU A 116 -0.50 -26.26 -0.40
C GLU A 116 -0.91 -26.05 -1.86
N TYR A 117 -0.30 -26.81 -2.77
CA TYR A 117 -0.71 -26.89 -4.17
C TYR A 117 -0.45 -28.29 -4.72
N ALA A 118 -1.45 -28.88 -5.37
CA ALA A 118 -1.36 -30.23 -5.96
C ALA A 118 -0.90 -31.32 -4.97
N GLY A 119 -1.23 -31.17 -3.68
CA GLY A 119 -0.83 -32.09 -2.61
C GLY A 119 0.60 -31.90 -2.10
N GLU A 120 1.36 -30.95 -2.65
CA GLU A 120 2.65 -30.53 -2.12
C GLU A 120 2.48 -29.34 -1.17
N GLU A 121 3.08 -29.42 0.01
CA GLU A 121 3.08 -28.35 1.00
C GLU A 121 4.47 -27.68 1.05
N ARG A 122 4.50 -26.36 0.95
CA ARG A 122 5.71 -25.54 1.09
C ARG A 122 5.51 -24.47 2.15
N SER A 123 6.54 -24.15 2.93
CA SER A 123 6.50 -23.00 3.84
C SER A 123 6.44 -21.69 3.04
N CYS A 124 5.73 -20.69 3.56
CA CYS A 124 5.71 -19.36 2.96
C CYS A 124 7.08 -18.68 3.05
N ASN A 125 7.33 -17.71 2.16
CA ASN A 125 8.44 -16.79 2.33
C ASN A 125 8.12 -15.82 3.47
N MET A 126 8.79 -15.99 4.60
CA MET A 126 8.62 -15.15 5.80
C MET A 126 9.43 -13.84 5.74
N GLU A 127 10.02 -13.48 4.59
CA GLU A 127 10.61 -12.16 4.41
C GLU A 127 9.51 -11.08 4.44
N TYR A 128 9.53 -10.27 5.49
CA TYR A 128 8.55 -9.21 5.71
C TYR A 128 9.19 -7.81 5.73
N VAL A 129 8.33 -6.82 5.50
CA VAL A 129 8.62 -5.42 5.80
C VAL A 129 7.78 -5.01 7.01
N LEU A 130 8.35 -4.17 7.87
CA LEU A 130 7.61 -3.53 8.95
C LEU A 130 6.58 -2.56 8.35
N GLY A 131 5.31 -2.76 8.72
CA GLY A 131 4.22 -1.86 8.33
C GLY A 131 4.29 -0.52 9.06
N SER A 132 3.28 0.32 8.83
CA SER A 132 3.06 1.53 9.61
C SER A 132 2.75 1.21 11.08
N PHE A 133 3.03 2.18 11.95
CA PHE A 133 2.65 2.12 13.35
C PHE A 133 1.28 2.77 13.47
N TYR A 134 0.25 1.97 13.71
CA TYR A 134 -1.10 2.48 13.90
C TYR A 134 -1.53 2.32 15.35
N THR A 135 -2.27 3.31 15.86
CA THR A 135 -2.92 3.22 17.16
C THR A 135 -4.43 3.41 17.03
N ARG A 136 -5.21 2.39 17.42
CA ARG A 136 -6.65 2.54 17.65
C ARG A 136 -6.93 2.88 19.13
N ASP A 137 -6.15 2.28 20.01
CA ASP A 137 -6.40 2.19 21.45
C ASP A 137 -5.16 2.66 22.25
N GLU A 138 -4.60 3.82 21.87
CA GLU A 138 -3.56 4.55 22.62
C GLU A 138 -2.14 3.92 22.64
N LEU A 139 -1.97 2.70 22.14
CA LEU A 139 -0.66 2.06 21.96
C LEU A 139 -0.26 1.89 20.49
N PRO A 140 1.04 2.01 20.15
CA PRO A 140 1.54 1.70 18.81
C PRO A 140 1.48 0.20 18.57
N GLN A 141 0.77 -0.21 17.53
CA GLN A 141 0.64 -1.62 17.15
C GLN A 141 1.70 -2.00 16.11
N TYR A 142 2.27 -3.20 16.25
CA TYR A 142 3.28 -3.71 15.34
C TYR A 142 2.66 -4.64 14.31
N CYS A 143 2.87 -4.27 13.04
CA CYS A 143 2.32 -5.00 11.91
C CYS A 143 3.43 -5.45 10.96
N TYR A 144 3.22 -6.61 10.37
CA TYR A 144 4.16 -7.26 9.47
C TYR A 144 3.51 -7.40 8.10
N THR A 145 4.24 -7.08 7.04
CA THR A 145 3.72 -7.22 5.67
C THR A 145 4.54 -8.22 4.88
N LEU A 146 3.92 -9.36 4.56
CA LEU A 146 4.47 -10.39 3.69
C LEU A 146 4.32 -9.98 2.22
N TYR A 147 5.23 -10.46 1.36
CA TYR A 147 5.18 -10.25 -0.09
C TYR A 147 5.18 -8.78 -0.55
N SER A 148 5.62 -7.85 0.32
CA SER A 148 5.76 -6.44 -0.05
C SER A 148 6.95 -6.21 -0.98
N LEU A 149 6.79 -5.23 -1.88
CA LEU A 149 7.85 -4.66 -2.72
C LEU A 149 8.37 -3.32 -2.15
N TRP A 150 7.86 -2.89 -0.99
CA TRP A 150 8.28 -1.64 -0.35
C TRP A 150 9.79 -1.65 -0.07
N GLY A 151 10.47 -0.63 -0.59
CA GLY A 151 11.93 -0.46 -0.53
C GLY A 151 12.72 -1.36 -1.48
N ASN A 152 12.07 -2.24 -2.25
CA ASN A 152 12.71 -3.25 -3.10
C ASN A 152 12.04 -3.32 -4.48
N PRO A 153 12.18 -2.28 -5.33
CA PRO A 153 11.44 -2.18 -6.59
C PRO A 153 11.81 -3.25 -7.62
N ASN A 154 13.02 -3.80 -7.53
CA ASN A 154 13.51 -4.83 -8.44
C ASN A 154 13.19 -6.26 -7.98
N LYS A 155 12.51 -6.43 -6.84
CA LYS A 155 12.17 -7.76 -6.31
C LYS A 155 11.10 -8.40 -7.19
N THR A 156 11.36 -9.62 -7.64
CA THR A 156 10.39 -10.38 -8.44
C THR A 156 9.22 -10.81 -7.58
N ARG A 157 7.99 -10.60 -8.06
CA ARG A 157 6.78 -11.04 -7.37
C ARG A 157 6.68 -12.55 -7.36
N GLU A 158 6.36 -13.11 -6.20
CA GLU A 158 5.99 -14.52 -6.10
C GLU A 158 4.67 -14.76 -6.84
N ARG A 159 4.47 -15.97 -7.35
CA ARG A 159 3.26 -16.36 -8.08
C ARG A 159 2.60 -17.54 -7.38
N PHE A 160 1.30 -17.43 -7.16
CA PHE A 160 0.46 -18.50 -6.63
C PHE A 160 -0.32 -19.14 -7.76
N GLN A 161 -0.26 -20.47 -7.86
CA GLN A 161 -0.99 -21.21 -8.88
C GLN A 161 -2.50 -21.25 -8.55
N LYS A 162 -3.34 -21.32 -9.57
CA LYS A 162 -4.79 -21.49 -9.38
C LYS A 162 -5.12 -22.78 -8.66
N GLY A 163 -5.89 -22.68 -7.58
CA GLY A 163 -6.21 -23.78 -6.69
C GLY A 163 -5.20 -23.96 -5.54
N ALA A 164 -4.18 -23.11 -5.41
CA ALA A 164 -3.35 -23.08 -4.21
C ALA A 164 -4.17 -22.65 -2.99
N ILE A 165 -3.77 -23.15 -1.82
CA ILE A 165 -4.35 -22.80 -0.53
C ILE A 165 -3.20 -22.34 0.37
N MET A 166 -3.26 -21.09 0.84
CA MET A 166 -2.32 -20.59 1.84
C MET A 166 -2.97 -20.72 3.23
N ARG A 167 -2.37 -21.53 4.09
CA ARG A 167 -2.78 -21.72 5.48
C ARG A 167 -1.98 -20.80 6.38
N LEU A 168 -2.67 -19.93 7.08
CA LEU A 168 -2.13 -19.06 8.11
C LEU A 168 -2.62 -19.58 9.46
N HIS A 169 -1.72 -20.16 10.24
CA HIS A 169 -1.99 -20.63 11.59
C HIS A 169 -1.36 -19.68 12.60
N PHE A 170 -2.19 -18.94 13.33
CA PHE A 170 -1.74 -17.99 14.34
C PHE A 170 -1.81 -18.58 15.74
N PHE A 171 -0.82 -18.28 16.58
CA PHE A 171 -0.78 -18.62 18.00
C PHE A 171 -0.48 -17.38 18.85
N LEU A 172 -1.52 -16.73 19.37
CA LEU A 172 -1.38 -15.40 19.99
C LEU A 172 -0.81 -15.42 21.41
N ASN A 173 -0.71 -16.59 22.05
CA ASN A 173 -0.28 -16.76 23.44
C ASN A 173 -0.92 -15.74 24.41
N ALA A 174 -2.23 -15.54 24.30
CA ALA A 174 -2.96 -14.52 25.06
C ALA A 174 -2.86 -14.72 26.58
N SER A 175 -2.70 -15.97 27.03
CA SER A 175 -2.55 -16.29 28.45
C SER A 175 -1.20 -15.85 29.00
N GLY A 176 -0.13 -15.89 28.20
CA GLY A 176 1.24 -15.75 28.67
C GLY A 176 1.65 -16.79 29.71
N ARG A 177 0.95 -17.93 29.81
CA ARG A 177 1.22 -19.04 30.74
C ARG A 177 1.51 -20.31 29.97
N ALA A 178 2.53 -21.04 30.41
CA ALA A 178 2.85 -22.36 29.84
C ALA A 178 1.85 -23.44 30.25
N ASN A 179 1.29 -23.33 31.46
CA ASN A 179 0.37 -24.30 32.03
C ASN A 179 -0.95 -23.63 32.43
N PRO A 180 -2.08 -24.36 32.35
CA PRO A 180 -3.35 -23.87 32.88
C PRO A 180 -3.31 -23.78 34.41
N GLY A 181 -4.28 -23.08 34.99
CA GLY A 181 -4.50 -23.07 36.44
C GLY A 181 -4.94 -24.44 36.98
N ALA A 182 -5.11 -24.54 38.30
CA ALA A 182 -5.57 -25.77 38.95
C ALA A 182 -6.96 -26.25 38.47
N ASP A 183 -7.75 -25.34 37.90
CA ASP A 183 -9.04 -25.58 37.28
C ASP A 183 -8.96 -25.99 35.80
N GLY A 184 -7.76 -26.17 35.25
CA GLY A 184 -7.53 -26.52 33.85
C GLY A 184 -7.74 -25.36 32.88
N MET A 185 -7.98 -24.13 33.37
CA MET A 185 -8.24 -22.97 32.52
C MET A 185 -6.99 -22.11 32.33
N PHE A 186 -6.79 -21.62 31.10
CA PHE A 186 -5.81 -20.57 30.85
C PHE A 186 -6.44 -19.22 31.21
N ARG A 187 -5.71 -18.40 31.95
CA ARG A 187 -6.07 -17.00 32.20
C ARG A 187 -4.88 -16.13 31.87
N PRO A 188 -5.09 -14.91 31.35
CA PRO A 188 -4.01 -13.97 31.14
C PRO A 188 -3.18 -13.76 32.41
N SER A 189 -1.86 -13.80 32.30
CA SER A 189 -0.92 -13.38 33.35
C SER A 189 -0.84 -11.85 33.48
N ARG A 190 -1.62 -11.12 32.67
CA ARG A 190 -1.62 -9.66 32.53
C ARG A 190 -2.91 -9.20 31.85
N ASN A 191 -3.34 -7.96 32.07
CA ASN A 191 -4.44 -7.40 31.27
C ASN A 191 -3.97 -7.18 29.84
N LEU A 192 -4.79 -7.54 28.86
CA LEU A 192 -4.49 -7.33 27.45
C LEU A 192 -4.92 -5.92 27.03
N PRO A 193 -4.22 -5.29 26.06
CA PRO A 193 -4.61 -3.98 25.56
C PRO A 193 -5.88 -4.04 24.72
N SER A 194 -6.20 -5.21 24.15
CA SER A 194 -7.32 -5.46 23.25
C SER A 194 -7.76 -6.94 23.35
N SER A 195 -8.84 -7.29 22.64
CA SER A 195 -9.26 -8.68 22.51
C SER A 195 -8.29 -9.47 21.62
N PRO A 196 -7.94 -10.71 21.98
CA PRO A 196 -7.13 -11.61 21.14
C PRO A 196 -7.75 -11.83 19.76
N ALA A 197 -7.11 -11.21 18.78
CA ALA A 197 -7.54 -11.23 17.40
C ALA A 197 -6.34 -10.97 16.49
N ILE A 198 -6.50 -11.14 15.18
CA ILE A 198 -5.55 -10.68 14.17
C ILE A 198 -6.29 -9.77 13.21
N GLN A 199 -5.67 -8.66 12.83
CA GLN A 199 -6.12 -7.84 11.71
C GLN A 199 -5.32 -8.20 10.47
N ILE A 200 -6.00 -8.49 9.36
CA ILE A 200 -5.34 -8.76 8.08
C ILE A 200 -5.88 -7.82 7.02
N ALA A 201 -4.98 -7.14 6.31
CA ALA A 201 -5.29 -6.45 5.06
C ALA A 201 -4.56 -7.16 3.91
N VAL A 202 -5.29 -7.40 2.83
CA VAL A 202 -4.72 -7.88 1.56
C VAL A 202 -4.76 -6.72 0.59
N HIS A 203 -3.61 -6.34 0.05
CA HIS A 203 -3.48 -5.09 -0.71
C HIS A 203 -2.38 -5.18 -1.77
N SER A 204 -2.28 -4.12 -2.58
CA SER A 204 -1.22 -3.97 -3.57
C SER A 204 0.18 -4.02 -2.94
N PRO A 205 1.15 -4.74 -3.53
CA PRO A 205 2.45 -4.95 -2.92
C PRO A 205 3.34 -3.70 -2.84
N TYR A 206 2.92 -2.60 -3.46
CA TYR A 206 3.70 -1.37 -3.58
C TYR A 206 3.50 -0.38 -2.43
N PHE A 207 2.56 -0.64 -1.52
CA PHE A 207 2.31 0.18 -0.33
C PHE A 207 2.07 -0.66 0.90
N LEU A 208 2.01 0.00 2.05
CA LEU A 208 1.88 -0.61 3.38
C LEU A 208 0.73 0.09 4.14
N PRO A 209 -0.54 -0.27 3.88
CA PRO A 209 -1.66 0.27 4.64
C PRO A 209 -1.70 -0.27 6.07
N SER A 210 -2.39 0.43 6.97
CA SER A 210 -2.76 -0.14 8.26
C SER A 210 -3.89 -1.18 8.12
N PRO A 211 -3.69 -2.43 8.57
CA PRO A 211 -4.77 -3.41 8.69
C PRO A 211 -5.91 -3.00 9.60
N TYR A 212 -5.75 -1.98 10.45
CA TYR A 212 -6.85 -1.47 11.27
C TYR A 212 -7.80 -0.56 10.50
N LEU A 213 -7.34 0.06 9.42
CA LEU A 213 -8.15 0.93 8.56
C LEU A 213 -8.76 0.13 7.40
N ASP A 214 -7.92 -0.61 6.68
CA ASP A 214 -8.30 -1.27 5.43
C ASP A 214 -8.51 -2.79 5.58
N GLY A 215 -8.19 -3.34 6.76
CA GLY A 215 -8.19 -4.78 7.00
C GLY A 215 -9.48 -5.33 7.59
N THR A 216 -9.47 -6.64 7.81
CA THR A 216 -10.55 -7.41 8.43
C THR A 216 -10.07 -8.04 9.73
N ASN A 217 -10.95 -8.05 10.73
CA ASN A 217 -10.69 -8.67 12.03
C ASN A 217 -11.01 -10.17 12.04
N PHE A 218 -10.11 -10.96 12.65
CA PHE A 218 -10.21 -12.40 12.85
C PHE A 218 -10.05 -12.72 14.33
N LEU A 219 -11.08 -13.27 14.95
CA LEU A 219 -11.12 -13.53 16.39
C LEU A 219 -10.48 -14.88 16.71
N ALA A 220 -9.81 -14.97 17.87
CA ALA A 220 -9.22 -16.20 18.35
C ALA A 220 -10.26 -17.30 18.66
N GLY A 221 -9.84 -18.56 18.58
CA GLY A 221 -10.71 -19.74 18.72
C GLY A 221 -11.55 -20.07 17.49
N ARG A 222 -11.26 -19.47 16.34
CA ARG A 222 -12.06 -19.62 15.12
C ARG A 222 -11.19 -19.97 13.91
N ALA A 223 -11.79 -20.72 12.99
CA ALA A 223 -11.23 -20.97 11.67
C ALA A 223 -11.99 -20.18 10.60
N TYR A 224 -11.27 -19.69 9.60
CA TYR A 224 -11.80 -18.85 8.55
C TYR A 224 -11.36 -19.34 7.17
N GLU A 225 -12.20 -19.08 6.19
CA GLU A 225 -11.91 -19.19 4.77
C GLU A 225 -11.95 -17.79 4.17
N MET A 226 -10.91 -17.45 3.42
CA MET A 226 -10.74 -16.17 2.74
C MET A 226 -10.66 -16.40 1.25
N ARG A 227 -11.52 -15.73 0.49
CA ARG A 227 -11.50 -15.73 -0.99
C ARG A 227 -11.17 -14.34 -1.49
N LEU A 228 -10.28 -14.28 -2.48
CA LEU A 228 -9.76 -13.03 -3.03
C LEU A 228 -10.31 -12.75 -4.43
N THR A 229 -10.72 -11.51 -4.65
CA THR A 229 -11.05 -10.96 -5.98
C THR A 229 -10.18 -9.74 -6.22
N MET A 230 -9.61 -9.62 -7.42
CA MET A 230 -8.69 -8.54 -7.76
C MET A 230 -9.31 -7.60 -8.79
N TYR A 231 -9.12 -6.31 -8.58
CA TYR A 231 -9.53 -5.25 -9.49
C TYR A 231 -8.29 -4.47 -9.92
N GLU A 232 -8.10 -4.37 -11.23
CA GLU A 232 -7.06 -3.55 -11.82
C GLU A 232 -7.71 -2.38 -12.53
N LYS A 233 -7.15 -1.19 -12.37
CA LYS A 233 -7.66 0.01 -13.02
C LYS A 233 -6.50 0.80 -13.60
N HIS A 234 -6.55 0.99 -14.92
CA HIS A 234 -5.58 1.74 -15.71
C HIS A 234 -6.25 3.00 -16.28
N LEU A 235 -5.82 4.16 -15.80
CA LEU A 235 -6.30 5.47 -16.18
C LEU A 235 -5.31 6.19 -17.07
N LEU A 236 -5.78 7.23 -17.75
CA LEU A 236 -4.96 8.04 -18.62
C LEU A 236 -4.53 9.34 -17.93
N PRO A 237 -3.27 9.77 -18.09
CA PRO A 237 -2.80 11.04 -17.55
C PRO A 237 -3.40 12.22 -18.33
N ALA A 238 -3.08 13.45 -17.92
CA ALA A 238 -3.38 14.64 -18.73
C ALA A 238 -2.88 14.44 -20.18
N PRO A 239 -3.63 14.88 -21.21
CA PRO A 239 -4.80 15.77 -21.18
C PRO A 239 -6.17 15.06 -21.14
N TYR A 240 -6.21 13.75 -20.88
CA TYR A 240 -7.47 13.01 -20.82
C TYR A 240 -8.29 13.37 -19.57
N GLN A 241 -9.60 13.15 -19.64
CA GLN A 241 -10.54 13.51 -18.55
C GLN A 241 -10.21 12.84 -17.21
N THR A 242 -9.58 11.67 -17.23
CA THR A 242 -9.16 10.96 -16.01
C THR A 242 -8.04 11.67 -15.26
N ASN A 243 -7.21 12.45 -15.98
CA ASN A 243 -6.13 13.30 -15.47
C ASN A 243 -5.32 12.64 -14.34
N CYS A 244 -4.99 11.34 -14.46
CA CYS A 244 -4.39 10.61 -13.35
C CYS A 244 -2.94 11.04 -13.08
N THR A 245 -2.45 10.73 -11.88
CA THR A 245 -1.05 10.92 -11.50
C THR A 245 -0.30 9.58 -11.53
N ASN A 246 0.87 9.56 -12.16
CA ASN A 246 1.71 8.36 -12.24
C ASN A 246 2.54 8.18 -10.96
N TYR A 247 1.92 7.63 -9.92
CA TYR A 247 2.61 7.37 -8.65
C TYR A 247 3.70 6.29 -8.76
N PHE A 248 3.54 5.34 -9.68
CA PHE A 248 4.51 4.25 -9.86
C PHE A 248 5.86 4.77 -10.30
N GLU A 249 5.90 5.69 -11.25
CA GLU A 249 7.14 6.33 -11.68
C GLU A 249 7.83 7.08 -10.52
N GLU A 250 7.07 7.76 -9.66
CA GLU A 250 7.65 8.41 -8.48
C GLU A 250 8.17 7.41 -7.45
N TRP A 251 7.43 6.33 -7.21
CA TRP A 251 7.79 5.24 -6.32
C TRP A 251 9.08 4.53 -6.78
N GLU A 252 9.19 4.22 -8.07
CA GLU A 252 10.38 3.63 -8.69
C GLU A 252 11.58 4.58 -8.57
N ARG A 253 11.40 5.86 -8.91
CA ARG A 253 12.44 6.90 -8.79
C ARG A 253 12.96 7.05 -7.35
N ARG A 254 12.12 6.73 -6.37
CA ARG A 254 12.46 6.75 -4.95
C ARG A 254 12.87 5.38 -4.40
N ASN A 255 13.36 4.50 -5.28
CA ASN A 255 13.85 3.16 -4.94
C ASN A 255 12.81 2.32 -4.18
N GLY A 256 11.57 2.34 -4.67
CA GLY A 256 10.46 1.57 -4.11
C GLY A 256 9.88 2.12 -2.81
N LYS A 257 10.13 3.39 -2.48
CA LYS A 257 9.57 4.05 -1.29
C LYS A 257 8.77 5.28 -1.72
N GLY A 258 7.49 5.34 -1.38
CA GLY A 258 6.68 6.53 -1.66
C GLY A 258 5.18 6.23 -1.67
N PRO A 259 4.35 7.27 -1.64
CA PRO A 259 2.92 7.10 -1.70
C PRO A 259 2.50 6.59 -3.09
N ILE A 260 1.52 5.69 -3.13
CA ILE A 260 0.95 5.20 -4.39
C ILE A 260 -0.47 5.73 -4.67
N ASN A 261 -0.97 6.58 -3.77
CA ASN A 261 -2.30 7.19 -3.85
C ASN A 261 -2.32 8.51 -3.07
N GLN A 262 -3.40 9.28 -3.20
CA GLN A 262 -3.56 10.58 -2.56
C GLN A 262 -3.50 10.50 -1.02
N MET A 263 -4.08 9.47 -0.41
CA MET A 263 -4.04 9.29 1.04
C MET A 263 -2.60 9.10 1.55
N GLY A 264 -1.80 8.30 0.83
CA GLY A 264 -0.38 8.13 1.12
C GLY A 264 0.38 9.46 1.08
N VAL A 265 0.05 10.36 0.15
CA VAL A 265 0.66 11.70 0.09
C VAL A 265 0.33 12.50 1.35
N VAL A 266 -0.93 12.46 1.80
CA VAL A 266 -1.34 13.13 3.05
C VAL A 266 -0.57 12.56 4.24
N GLN A 267 -0.50 11.23 4.37
CA GLN A 267 0.16 10.58 5.50
C GLN A 267 1.68 10.81 5.50
N GLU A 268 2.33 10.76 4.32
CA GLU A 268 3.75 11.11 4.19
C GLU A 268 4.01 12.58 4.58
N CYS A 269 3.14 13.49 4.12
CA CYS A 269 3.22 14.90 4.47
C CYS A 269 3.09 15.11 5.98
N ARG A 270 2.08 14.48 6.62
CA ARG A 270 1.88 14.54 8.07
C ARG A 270 3.10 14.04 8.82
N MET A 271 3.62 12.87 8.44
CA MET A 271 4.84 12.30 9.02
C MET A 271 6.01 13.30 8.97
N LYS A 272 6.30 13.88 7.79
CA LYS A 272 7.40 14.83 7.62
C LYS A 272 7.22 16.07 8.49
N ARG A 273 6.02 16.64 8.51
CA ARG A 273 5.70 17.84 9.30
C ARG A 273 5.85 17.61 10.80
N PHE A 274 5.29 16.51 11.29
CA PHE A 274 5.44 16.16 12.71
C PHE A 274 6.90 15.93 13.09
N TYR A 275 7.65 15.22 12.26
CA TYR A 275 9.08 15.03 12.51
C TYR A 275 9.87 16.35 12.45
N GLU A 276 9.57 17.25 11.51
CA GLU A 276 10.20 18.56 11.43
C GLU A 276 9.95 19.40 12.69
N ALA A 277 8.70 19.42 13.16
CA ALA A 277 8.25 20.23 14.30
C ALA A 277 8.66 19.65 15.67
N MET A 278 8.47 18.34 15.87
CA MET A 278 8.61 17.69 17.18
C MET A 278 9.79 16.72 17.29
N LYS A 279 10.44 16.38 16.18
CA LYS A 279 11.47 15.33 16.09
C LYS A 279 10.99 13.91 16.43
N CYS A 280 9.67 13.71 16.43
CA CYS A 280 9.01 12.42 16.56
C CYS A 280 7.74 12.42 15.70
N VAL A 281 7.19 11.24 15.43
CA VAL A 281 5.95 11.06 14.67
C VAL A 281 4.87 10.45 15.59
N PRO A 282 3.66 11.03 15.67
CA PRO A 282 2.57 10.44 16.42
C PRO A 282 2.17 9.06 15.88
N ALA A 283 1.81 8.12 16.77
CA ALA A 283 1.35 6.78 16.40
C ALA A 283 0.02 6.77 15.59
N THR A 284 -0.63 7.93 15.42
CA THR A 284 -1.82 8.10 14.59
C THR A 284 -1.49 8.37 13.12
N VAL A 285 -0.22 8.62 12.78
CA VAL A 285 0.22 8.82 11.40
C VAL A 285 0.43 7.46 10.76
N ASP A 286 -0.47 7.11 9.85
CA ASP A 286 -0.47 5.82 9.17
C ASP A 286 0.45 5.86 7.94
N TYR A 287 1.76 5.98 8.18
CA TYR A 287 2.78 5.93 7.13
C TYR A 287 4.03 5.19 7.62
N PRO A 288 4.64 4.29 6.82
CA PRO A 288 5.87 3.60 7.19
C PRO A 288 7.04 4.58 7.36
N HIS A 289 7.72 4.51 8.50
CA HIS A 289 8.85 5.39 8.79
C HIS A 289 9.85 4.79 9.79
N GLU A 290 11.05 5.38 9.83
CA GLU A 290 12.14 5.02 10.75
C GLU A 290 12.37 6.13 11.79
N TYR A 291 11.39 7.03 11.98
CA TYR A 291 11.44 8.09 12.99
C TYR A 291 10.92 7.62 14.37
N PRO A 292 11.35 8.26 15.47
CA PRO A 292 10.83 7.97 16.80
C PRO A 292 9.33 8.20 16.90
N ILE A 293 8.63 7.35 17.65
CA ILE A 293 7.21 7.55 17.94
C ILE A 293 7.05 8.46 19.16
N CYS A 294 6.27 9.52 19.00
CA CYS A 294 6.02 10.49 20.07
C CYS A 294 5.35 9.84 21.29
N LYS A 295 5.65 10.38 22.47
CA LYS A 295 4.80 10.20 23.66
C LYS A 295 3.37 10.61 23.32
N MET A 296 2.40 9.92 23.91
CA MET A 296 1.02 10.38 23.86
C MET A 296 0.93 11.78 24.43
N CYS A 297 0.60 12.72 23.56
CA CYS A 297 0.35 14.07 23.99
C CYS A 297 -0.99 14.16 24.69
N GLN A 298 -1.06 14.94 25.78
CA GLN A 298 -2.34 15.45 26.25
C GLN A 298 -2.95 16.31 25.13
N TYR A 299 -4.17 15.94 24.72
CA TYR A 299 -4.91 16.42 23.54
C TYR A 299 -4.74 17.92 23.22
N GLU A 300 -4.68 18.79 24.23
CA GLU A 300 -4.59 20.24 24.06
C GLU A 300 -3.29 20.74 23.41
N LYS A 301 -2.17 19.98 23.49
CA LYS A 301 -0.88 20.42 22.93
C LYS A 301 -0.53 19.80 21.58
N CYS A 302 -1.22 18.73 21.18
CA CYS A 302 -1.00 18.04 19.90
C CYS A 302 -2.20 18.08 18.97
N SER A 303 -3.22 18.89 19.28
CA SER A 303 -4.27 19.33 18.34
C SER A 303 -3.66 20.27 17.28
N TYR A 304 -2.80 19.71 16.43
CA TYR A 304 -2.26 20.40 15.25
C TYR A 304 -3.24 20.27 14.07
N ASP A 305 -4.53 20.57 14.31
CA ASP A 305 -5.54 20.67 13.25
C ASP A 305 -5.13 21.69 12.19
N VAL A 306 -4.34 22.70 12.59
CA VAL A 306 -3.84 23.78 11.73
C VAL A 306 -2.88 23.26 10.63
N GLU A 307 -2.22 22.11 10.81
CA GLU A 307 -1.32 21.55 9.80
C GLU A 307 -1.97 20.47 8.91
N ALA A 308 -3.04 19.84 9.38
CA ALA A 308 -3.80 18.85 8.61
C ALA A 308 -4.34 19.42 7.29
N ASP A 309 -4.80 20.68 7.32
CA ASP A 309 -5.28 21.40 6.14
C ASP A 309 -4.21 21.59 5.05
N SER A 310 -2.95 21.77 5.45
CA SER A 310 -1.86 21.98 4.50
C SER A 310 -1.51 20.71 3.72
N CYS A 311 -1.51 19.55 4.39
CA CYS A 311 -1.29 18.27 3.74
C CYS A 311 -2.47 17.85 2.89
N GLN A 312 -3.70 18.21 3.28
CA GLN A 312 -4.87 18.00 2.44
C GLN A 312 -4.80 18.83 1.14
N LYS A 313 -4.44 20.11 1.24
CA LYS A 313 -4.21 20.98 0.06
C LYS A 313 -3.11 20.45 -0.85
N LEU A 314 -2.07 19.83 -0.29
CA LEU A 314 -1.04 19.16 -1.09
C LEU A 314 -1.65 17.98 -1.86
N ALA A 315 -2.45 17.14 -1.21
CA ALA A 315 -3.12 16.02 -1.86
C ALA A 315 -4.10 16.46 -2.96
N ASP A 316 -4.71 17.64 -2.85
CA ASP A 316 -5.57 18.21 -3.89
C ASP A 316 -4.81 18.55 -5.19
N SER A 317 -3.47 18.70 -5.12
CA SER A 317 -2.62 18.86 -6.31
C SER A 317 -2.30 17.53 -7.01
N TYR A 318 -2.56 16.41 -6.35
CA TYR A 318 -2.44 15.08 -6.91
C TYR A 318 -3.82 14.60 -7.36
N ASN A 319 -3.86 13.86 -8.47
CA ASN A 319 -5.09 13.20 -8.89
C ASN A 319 -5.08 11.74 -8.45
N GLN A 320 -6.16 11.02 -8.74
CA GLN A 320 -6.22 9.57 -8.56
C GLN A 320 -5.06 8.86 -9.30
N PRO A 321 -4.60 7.69 -8.81
CA PRO A 321 -3.48 6.99 -9.41
C PRO A 321 -3.80 6.49 -10.82
N CYS A 322 -2.80 6.54 -11.71
CA CYS A 322 -2.95 6.00 -13.06
C CYS A 322 -3.17 4.51 -13.05
N ASP A 323 -2.40 3.78 -12.25
CA ASP A 323 -2.55 2.36 -12.07
C ASP A 323 -2.95 2.10 -10.61
N SER A 324 -3.98 1.28 -10.41
CA SER A 324 -4.40 0.86 -9.07
C SER A 324 -4.76 -0.61 -9.08
N PHE A 325 -4.42 -1.27 -7.98
CA PHE A 325 -4.62 -2.69 -7.75
C PHE A 325 -5.35 -2.85 -6.42
N ASP A 326 -6.63 -3.17 -6.49
CA ASP A 326 -7.47 -3.32 -5.31
C ASP A 326 -7.83 -4.79 -5.13
N TYR A 327 -7.84 -5.24 -3.87
CA TYR A 327 -8.20 -6.61 -3.53
C TYR A 327 -9.44 -6.56 -2.65
N SER A 328 -10.48 -7.28 -3.07
CA SER A 328 -11.66 -7.51 -2.26
C SER A 328 -11.58 -8.87 -1.61
N LEU A 329 -11.91 -8.89 -0.31
CA LEU A 329 -11.90 -10.09 0.50
C LEU A 329 -13.33 -10.53 0.82
N THR A 330 -13.64 -11.79 0.50
CA THR A 330 -14.80 -12.47 1.08
C THR A 330 -14.33 -13.35 2.23
N LYS A 331 -14.84 -13.09 3.43
CA LYS A 331 -14.55 -13.87 4.65
C LYS A 331 -15.73 -14.75 5.00
N GLU A 332 -15.47 -16.04 5.17
CA GLU A 332 -16.42 -17.01 5.70
C GLU A 332 -15.83 -17.70 6.94
N GLN A 333 -16.65 -17.91 7.97
CA GLN A 333 -16.21 -18.65 9.15
C GLN A 333 -16.43 -20.15 8.93
N ARG A 334 -15.38 -20.95 9.09
CA ARG A 334 -15.45 -22.41 8.97
C ARG A 334 -15.98 -23.02 10.26
N VAL A 335 -16.99 -23.87 10.13
CA VAL A 335 -17.44 -24.72 11.24
C VAL A 335 -16.54 -25.96 11.26
N ILE A 336 -15.60 -26.02 12.21
CA ILE A 336 -14.75 -27.20 12.38
C ILE A 336 -15.62 -28.32 12.97
N SER A 337 -15.93 -29.33 12.16
CA SER A 337 -16.51 -30.58 12.68
C SER A 337 -15.36 -31.54 13.00
N ILE A 338 -14.97 -31.62 14.26
CA ILE A 338 -14.02 -32.65 14.71
C ILE A 338 -14.78 -33.98 14.72
N ILE A 339 -14.31 -34.93 13.92
CA ILE A 339 -14.75 -36.33 14.00
C ILE A 339 -13.79 -36.98 14.99
N GLU A 340 -14.14 -36.98 16.26
CA GLU A 340 -13.39 -37.75 17.25
C GLU A 340 -13.80 -39.22 17.08
N GLU A 341 -12.85 -40.08 16.71
CA GLU A 341 -13.08 -41.52 16.68
C GLU A 341 -13.18 -42.03 18.12
N VAL A 342 -14.38 -41.98 18.71
CA VAL A 342 -14.62 -42.55 20.03
C VAL A 342 -14.62 -44.07 19.90
N ASP A 343 -13.55 -44.71 20.37
CA ASP A 343 -13.48 -46.17 20.45
C ASP A 343 -14.35 -46.65 21.61
N ILE A 344 -15.60 -47.04 21.34
CA ILE A 344 -16.56 -47.46 22.37
C ILE A 344 -16.25 -48.93 22.77
N PRO A 345 -15.70 -49.19 23.96
CA PRO A 345 -15.18 -50.52 24.32
C PRO A 345 -16.25 -51.60 24.49
N PHE A 346 -17.55 -51.25 24.55
CA PHE A 346 -18.64 -52.17 24.85
C PHE A 346 -19.28 -52.84 23.61
N MET A 347 -18.95 -52.40 22.39
CA MET A 347 -19.55 -52.89 21.14
C MET A 347 -18.63 -53.85 20.37
N LYS A 348 -17.98 -54.80 21.06
CA LYS A 348 -17.01 -55.75 20.45
C LYS A 348 -17.58 -56.75 19.43
N LYS A 349 -18.89 -56.78 19.17
CA LYS A 349 -19.52 -57.74 18.23
C LYS A 349 -20.13 -57.14 16.97
N ALA A 350 -20.15 -55.82 16.81
CA ALA A 350 -20.56 -55.19 15.57
C ALA A 350 -19.52 -54.15 15.16
N LYS A 351 -18.66 -54.49 14.19
CA LYS A 351 -17.70 -53.57 13.55
C LYS A 351 -18.43 -52.55 12.67
N LYS A 352 -19.35 -51.77 13.24
CA LYS A 352 -19.93 -50.61 12.56
C LYS A 352 -19.21 -49.39 13.10
N LYS A 353 -18.23 -48.90 12.34
CA LYS A 353 -17.58 -47.62 12.59
C LYS A 353 -18.60 -46.51 12.31
N GLU A 354 -19.43 -46.18 13.29
CA GLU A 354 -20.26 -44.99 13.22
C GLU A 354 -19.44 -43.84 13.81
N GLY A 355 -18.82 -43.04 12.93
CA GLY A 355 -18.21 -41.78 13.33
C GLY A 355 -19.31 -40.84 13.82
N VAL A 356 -19.39 -40.62 15.14
CA VAL A 356 -20.31 -39.64 15.70
C VAL A 356 -19.77 -38.27 15.37
N ARG A 357 -20.40 -37.59 14.41
CA ARG A 357 -20.06 -36.22 14.04
C ARG A 357 -20.65 -35.27 15.06
N TRP A 358 -19.89 -34.94 16.10
CA TRP A 358 -20.24 -33.81 16.95
C TRP A 358 -20.00 -32.52 16.13
N ARG A 359 -21.05 -31.73 15.92
CA ARG A 359 -20.84 -30.30 15.65
C ARG A 359 -20.42 -29.71 16.98
N LEU A 360 -19.12 -29.60 17.23
CA LEU A 360 -18.66 -28.69 18.28
C LEU A 360 -19.18 -27.32 17.87
N ALA A 361 -20.21 -26.87 18.59
CA ALA A 361 -20.54 -25.47 18.60
C ALA A 361 -19.24 -24.78 19.03
N HIS A 362 -18.73 -23.92 18.15
CA HIS A 362 -17.56 -23.07 18.31
C HIS A 362 -17.20 -22.83 19.78
N PHE A 363 -15.91 -22.90 20.13
CA PHE A 363 -15.46 -22.33 21.39
C PHE A 363 -15.81 -20.84 21.35
N ASP A 364 -16.92 -20.48 21.98
CA ASP A 364 -17.35 -19.10 22.07
C ASP A 364 -16.46 -18.42 23.11
N CYS A 365 -15.29 -17.99 22.64
CA CYS A 365 -14.34 -17.21 23.42
C CYS A 365 -14.86 -15.77 23.66
N ASP A 366 -16.01 -15.38 23.07
CA ASP A 366 -16.54 -14.00 23.14
C ASP A 366 -17.55 -13.77 24.28
N GLY A 367 -17.90 -14.81 25.05
CA GLY A 367 -18.98 -14.71 26.04
C GLY A 367 -18.67 -15.24 27.43
N HIS A 368 -17.56 -15.94 27.63
CA HIS A 368 -17.30 -16.65 28.87
C HIS A 368 -15.92 -16.36 29.47
N ASN A 369 -15.83 -16.41 30.80
CA ASN A 369 -14.61 -16.14 31.59
C ASN A 369 -13.51 -17.22 31.43
N PHE A 370 -13.52 -18.02 30.36
CA PHE A 370 -12.58 -19.12 30.16
C PHE A 370 -11.80 -18.98 28.85
N TRP A 371 -10.49 -19.21 28.91
CA TRP A 371 -9.66 -19.39 27.72
C TRP A 371 -9.19 -20.85 27.68
N SER A 372 -9.56 -21.56 26.62
CA SER A 372 -8.88 -22.80 26.25
C SER A 372 -7.61 -22.46 25.47
N LEU A 373 -6.73 -23.45 25.30
CA LEU A 373 -5.59 -23.32 24.39
C LEU A 373 -6.06 -23.01 22.97
N ASP A 374 -7.19 -23.58 22.56
CA ASP A 374 -7.83 -23.34 21.26
C ASP A 374 -8.29 -21.88 21.12
N CYS A 375 -8.72 -21.22 22.20
CA CYS A 375 -8.98 -19.78 22.19
C CYS A 375 -7.73 -18.93 21.96
N SER A 376 -6.52 -19.51 21.90
CA SER A 376 -5.29 -18.79 21.55
C SER A 376 -4.88 -18.95 20.09
N THR A 377 -5.59 -19.77 19.31
CA THR A 377 -5.27 -20.02 17.90
C THR A 377 -6.27 -19.36 16.96
N ILE A 378 -5.80 -19.01 15.76
CA ILE A 378 -6.65 -18.60 14.63
C ILE A 378 -6.16 -19.35 13.40
N ASP A 379 -7.07 -20.04 12.73
CA ASP A 379 -6.78 -20.71 11.47
C ASP A 379 -7.42 -19.94 10.32
N ILE A 380 -6.64 -19.61 9.29
CA ILE A 380 -7.14 -18.91 8.11
C ILE A 380 -6.63 -19.61 6.86
N ASP A 381 -7.56 -20.08 6.04
CA ASP A 381 -7.26 -20.59 4.71
C ASP A 381 -7.56 -19.50 3.67
N VAL A 382 -6.51 -18.99 3.01
CA VAL A 382 -6.64 -18.10 1.86
C VAL A 382 -6.68 -18.95 0.60
N LEU A 383 -7.84 -18.99 -0.05
CA LEU A 383 -8.10 -19.80 -1.24
C LEU A 383 -7.82 -19.01 -2.52
N PHE A 384 -6.99 -19.59 -3.39
CA PHE A 384 -6.71 -19.08 -4.74
C PHE A 384 -7.41 -19.92 -5.82
N ASP A 385 -8.58 -20.51 -5.51
CA ASP A 385 -9.32 -21.43 -6.40
C ASP A 385 -10.11 -20.71 -7.51
N ARG A 386 -10.68 -19.56 -7.18
CA ARG A 386 -11.55 -18.76 -8.06
C ARG A 386 -11.11 -17.30 -8.10
N PHE A 387 -9.84 -17.07 -8.43
CA PHE A 387 -9.43 -15.70 -8.69
C PHE A 387 -9.96 -15.25 -10.06
N GLU A 388 -10.73 -14.18 -10.00
CA GLU A 388 -11.20 -13.39 -11.13
C GLU A 388 -10.51 -12.03 -11.02
N ILE A 389 -9.90 -11.62 -12.13
CA ILE A 389 -9.31 -10.30 -12.27
C ILE A 389 -10.26 -9.50 -13.15
N THR A 390 -10.81 -8.42 -12.61
CA THR A 390 -11.56 -7.44 -13.40
C THR A 390 -10.63 -6.28 -13.71
N THR A 391 -10.21 -6.15 -14.96
CA THR A 391 -9.35 -5.07 -15.44
C THR A 391 -10.21 -4.00 -16.12
N LEU A 392 -10.10 -2.77 -15.61
CA LEU A 392 -10.75 -1.57 -16.14
C LEU A 392 -9.70 -0.70 -16.83
N THR A 393 -9.67 -0.73 -18.15
CA THR A 393 -8.67 0.02 -18.94
C THR A 393 -9.33 1.18 -19.64
N TYR A 394 -8.91 2.40 -19.30
CA TYR A 394 -9.33 3.61 -19.98
C TYR A 394 -8.44 3.81 -21.20
N ASN A 395 -9.03 3.73 -22.39
CA ASN A 395 -8.32 3.93 -23.64
C ASN A 395 -8.76 5.25 -24.29
N PRO A 396 -7.86 5.94 -25.02
CA PRO A 396 -8.27 7.04 -25.88
C PRO A 396 -9.32 6.53 -26.87
N LYS A 397 -10.44 7.23 -26.99
CA LYS A 397 -11.49 6.86 -27.97
C LYS A 397 -10.98 6.97 -29.41
N PHE A 398 -10.06 7.90 -29.64
CA PHE A 398 -9.42 8.13 -30.93
C PHE A 398 -7.92 8.10 -30.77
N GLU A 399 -7.26 7.24 -31.54
CA GLU A 399 -5.80 7.25 -31.63
C GLU A 399 -5.32 8.30 -32.65
N SER A 400 -4.08 8.74 -32.50
CA SER A 400 -3.46 9.69 -33.45
C SER A 400 -3.43 9.13 -34.89
N LEU A 401 -3.30 7.81 -35.04
CA LEU A 401 -3.34 7.13 -36.34
C LEU A 401 -4.70 7.24 -37.02
N GLU A 402 -5.80 7.12 -36.27
CA GLU A 402 -7.15 7.29 -36.80
C GLU A 402 -7.37 8.72 -37.26
N LEU A 403 -6.87 9.70 -36.50
CA LEU A 403 -6.90 11.09 -36.91
C LEU A 403 -6.19 11.31 -38.25
N PHE A 404 -4.97 10.79 -38.40
CA PHE A 404 -4.24 10.88 -39.68
C PHE A 404 -4.94 10.14 -40.82
N SER A 405 -5.56 9.00 -40.53
CA SER A 405 -6.33 8.22 -41.50
C SER A 405 -7.56 8.99 -41.97
N VAL A 406 -8.31 9.60 -41.05
CA VAL A 406 -9.49 10.42 -41.38
C VAL A 406 -9.08 11.64 -42.20
N ILE A 407 -8.05 12.38 -41.79
CA ILE A 407 -7.54 13.54 -42.55
C ILE A 407 -7.07 13.11 -43.93
N GLY A 408 -6.27 12.05 -44.01
CA GLY A 408 -5.74 11.51 -45.26
C GLY A 408 -6.85 11.02 -46.19
N GLY A 409 -7.88 10.36 -45.65
CA GLY A 409 -9.06 9.94 -46.38
C GLY A 409 -9.85 11.11 -46.95
N TYR A 410 -10.09 12.16 -46.15
CA TYR A 410 -10.75 13.37 -46.64
C TYR A 410 -9.93 14.10 -47.72
N LEU A 411 -8.63 14.30 -47.51
CA LEU A 411 -7.76 14.96 -48.51
C LEU A 411 -7.64 14.13 -49.80
N GLY A 412 -7.46 12.82 -49.68
CA GLY A 412 -7.36 11.91 -50.80
C GLY A 412 -8.65 11.82 -51.61
N MET A 413 -9.80 11.77 -50.94
CA MET A 413 -11.10 11.68 -51.60
C MET A 413 -11.50 12.98 -52.31
N TRP A 414 -11.34 14.13 -51.63
CA TRP A 414 -11.83 15.40 -52.16
C TRP A 414 -10.86 16.07 -53.14
N LEU A 415 -9.55 15.96 -52.89
CA LEU A 415 -8.54 16.67 -53.66
C LEU A 415 -7.65 15.73 -54.49
N GLY A 416 -7.70 14.41 -54.24
CA GLY A 416 -6.73 13.47 -54.84
C GLY A 416 -5.29 13.71 -54.36
N ILE A 417 -5.11 14.47 -53.27
CA ILE A 417 -3.81 14.87 -52.75
C ILE A 417 -3.37 13.85 -51.70
N SER A 418 -2.14 13.35 -51.85
CA SER A 418 -1.46 12.54 -50.86
C SER A 418 -0.32 13.32 -50.18
N LEU A 419 0.19 12.82 -49.06
CA LEU A 419 1.36 13.41 -48.40
C LEU A 419 2.56 13.56 -49.36
N VAL A 420 2.73 12.59 -50.26
CA VAL A 420 3.78 12.61 -51.29
C VAL A 420 3.58 13.78 -52.25
N THR A 421 2.36 14.03 -52.71
CA THR A 421 2.07 15.17 -53.60
C THR A 421 2.32 16.53 -52.92
N VAL A 422 2.05 16.64 -51.61
CA VAL A 422 2.37 17.85 -50.84
C VAL A 422 3.88 18.03 -50.74
N TYR A 423 4.62 16.94 -50.45
CA TYR A 423 6.08 16.98 -50.38
C TYR A 423 6.70 17.39 -51.73
N ASP A 424 6.23 16.82 -52.84
CA ASP A 424 6.68 17.17 -54.19
C ASP A 424 6.38 18.63 -54.53
N PHE A 425 5.21 19.14 -54.12
CA PHE A 425 4.84 20.53 -54.31
C PHE A 425 5.76 21.48 -53.53
N VAL A 426 6.06 21.15 -52.27
CA VAL A 426 6.99 21.92 -51.43
C VAL A 426 8.40 21.90 -52.02
N LEU A 427 8.91 20.75 -52.45
CA LEU A 427 10.23 20.64 -53.09
C LEU A 427 10.30 21.43 -54.39
N SER A 428 9.26 21.35 -55.22
CA SER A 428 9.15 22.11 -56.46
C SER A 428 9.12 23.62 -56.18
N GLY A 429 8.39 24.04 -55.14
CA GLY A 429 8.34 25.42 -54.66
C GLY A 429 9.72 25.93 -54.19
N ILE A 430 10.41 25.15 -53.35
CA ILE A 430 11.79 25.46 -52.92
C ILE A 430 12.73 25.57 -54.12
N GLY A 431 12.60 24.66 -55.10
CA GLY A 431 13.38 24.68 -56.34
C GLY A 431 13.15 25.96 -57.15
N LEU A 432 11.89 26.38 -57.29
CA LEU A 432 11.53 27.65 -57.93
C LEU A 432 12.10 28.85 -57.19
N ILE A 433 11.95 28.92 -55.87
CA ILE A 433 12.49 30.01 -55.05
C ILE A 433 14.02 30.09 -55.21
N ARG A 434 14.73 28.96 -55.18
CA ARG A 434 16.18 28.93 -55.45
C ARG A 434 16.51 29.44 -56.84
N LYS A 435 15.80 29.00 -57.88
CA LYS A 435 16.03 29.44 -59.27
C LYS A 435 15.79 30.93 -59.46
N TYR A 436 14.71 31.46 -58.89
CA TYR A 436 14.40 32.90 -58.92
C TYR A 436 15.39 33.72 -58.08
N GLY A 437 15.79 33.20 -56.91
CA GLY A 437 16.82 33.81 -56.07
C GLY A 437 18.17 33.92 -56.77
N VAL A 438 18.60 32.88 -57.48
CA VAL A 438 19.82 32.89 -58.31
C VAL A 438 19.70 33.89 -59.46
N LYS A 439 18.59 33.89 -60.21
CA LYS A 439 18.37 34.88 -61.28
C LYS A 439 18.37 36.31 -60.75
N TRP A 440 17.78 36.55 -59.58
CA TRP A 440 17.74 37.86 -58.96
C TRP A 440 19.13 38.30 -58.48
N HIS A 441 19.93 37.40 -57.89
CA HIS A 441 21.32 37.66 -57.55
C HIS A 441 22.19 37.93 -58.78
N GLN A 442 21.98 37.20 -59.87
CA GLN A 442 22.66 37.44 -61.15
C GLN A 442 22.27 38.81 -61.74
N LYS A 443 20.99 39.19 -61.70
CA LYS A 443 20.53 40.51 -62.13
C LYS A 443 21.16 41.63 -61.30
N LYS A 444 21.20 41.50 -59.97
CA LYS A 444 21.91 42.45 -59.09
C LYS A 444 23.41 42.53 -59.36
N ARG A 445 24.06 41.43 -59.76
CA ARG A 445 25.46 41.47 -60.22
C ARG A 445 25.59 42.21 -61.56
N LEU A 446 24.67 41.99 -62.51
CA LEU A 446 24.68 42.68 -63.80
C LEU A 446 24.42 44.19 -63.65
N ASP A 447 23.50 44.58 -62.76
CA ASP A 447 23.18 45.97 -62.45
C ASP A 447 24.36 46.67 -61.72
N LYS A 448 25.15 45.94 -60.92
CA LYS A 448 26.42 46.43 -60.38
C LYS A 448 27.52 46.58 -61.45
N VAL A 449 27.51 45.78 -62.51
CA VAL A 449 28.46 45.89 -63.64
C VAL A 449 28.07 47.01 -64.61
N THR A 450 26.78 47.29 -64.77
CA THR A 450 26.26 48.38 -65.64
C THR A 450 26.07 49.71 -64.91
N GLY A 451 26.13 49.71 -63.58
CA GLY A 451 26.20 50.90 -62.73
C GLY A 451 27.59 51.52 -62.59
N TYR A 452 28.51 51.30 -63.54
CA TYR A 452 29.63 52.24 -63.70
C TYR A 452 29.08 53.45 -64.47
N PRO A 453 29.02 54.64 -63.86
CA PRO A 453 28.67 55.85 -64.60
C PRO A 453 29.67 56.01 -65.75
N ALA A 454 29.16 56.42 -66.92
CA ALA A 454 29.98 56.74 -68.07
C ALA A 454 31.14 57.63 -67.64
N TYR A 455 32.36 57.16 -67.93
CA TYR A 455 33.62 57.85 -67.69
C TYR A 455 33.58 59.21 -68.41
N ASN A 456 33.25 60.27 -67.66
CA ASN A 456 33.23 61.63 -68.20
C ASN A 456 34.68 62.13 -68.29
N LYS A 457 35.22 62.13 -69.51
CA LYS A 457 36.53 62.68 -69.85
C LYS A 457 36.45 64.22 -69.83
N GLY A 458 36.69 64.83 -68.67
CA GLY A 458 36.87 66.28 -68.60
C GLY A 458 36.85 66.80 -67.16
N TYR A 459 37.89 67.57 -66.81
CA TYR A 459 38.19 68.19 -65.52
C TYR A 459 38.86 67.23 -64.51
N GLY A 460 40.14 67.34 -64.16
CA GLY A 460 41.02 68.51 -64.17
C GLY A 460 40.87 69.33 -62.89
N LYS A 461 41.79 69.08 -61.94
CA LYS A 461 42.24 69.91 -60.82
C LYS A 461 41.58 69.74 -59.43
N ASN A 462 42.47 69.37 -58.50
CA ASN A 462 42.59 69.82 -57.10
C ASN A 462 41.51 69.41 -56.09
N PHE A 463 41.88 68.58 -55.11
CA PHE A 463 41.95 68.91 -53.66
C PHE A 463 42.23 67.60 -52.90
N ARG A 464 43.42 67.43 -52.33
CA ARG A 464 43.88 67.86 -50.99
C ARG A 464 43.59 66.79 -49.94
N SER A 465 44.69 66.31 -49.36
CA SER A 465 44.78 65.37 -48.27
C SER A 465 43.94 65.76 -47.06
N ARG A 466 43.42 64.74 -46.37
CA ARG A 466 43.31 64.78 -44.92
C ARG A 466 43.23 63.37 -44.33
N ASP A 467 44.26 63.05 -43.56
CA ASP A 467 44.25 62.09 -42.47
C ASP A 467 43.02 62.26 -41.58
N ARG A 468 42.51 61.14 -41.07
CA ARG A 468 42.37 60.89 -39.63
C ARG A 468 41.88 59.47 -39.37
N SER A 469 42.83 58.66 -38.93
CA SER A 469 42.81 57.88 -37.68
C SER A 469 41.51 57.77 -36.85
N PHE A 470 41.30 56.53 -36.38
CA PHE A 470 41.15 56.08 -34.97
C PHE A 470 39.79 55.60 -34.42
N VAL A 471 39.86 54.40 -33.80
CA VAL A 471 39.09 53.80 -32.65
C VAL A 471 37.67 53.29 -32.97
N ALA A 472 37.20 52.10 -32.56
CA ALA A 472 37.63 51.09 -31.58
C ALA A 472 37.42 49.66 -32.12
#